data_AF-A0A8T3PAI7-F1
#
_entry.id   AF-A0A8T3PAI7-F1
#
_cell.length_a   1.000
_cell.length_b   1.000
_cell.length_c   1.000
_cell.angle_alpha   90.00
_cell.angle_beta   90.00
_cell.angle_gamma   90.00
#
_symmetry.space_group_name_H-M   'P 1'
#
loop_
_entity.id
_entity.type
_entity.pdbx_description
1 polymer ?
#
loop_
_entity_poly.entity_id
_entity_poly.type
_entity_poly.pdbx_seq_one_letter_code
_entity_poly.pdbx_strand_id
1 'polypeptide(L)'
;MTEVDLNSDVGESIGPWSMGQDEALVPLVTSVNVACGFHAGDPLVMARTVELAKRHGLAVGAHPGYPDLLGFGRRDLAMAADELEAAVLYQVAALAGFCRAAGTELRHVKPHGALYNRAARDMSVARPIARAVRAFSRELVLVGLSGSMLLE
;
A
#
# COMPACT_ATOMS: atom_id res chain seq x y z
N MET A 1 -21.53 -18.25 -8.71
CA MET A 1 -21.90 -17.04 -7.92
C MET A 1 -20.86 -15.99 -8.24
N THR A 2 -21.23 -14.72 -8.42
CA THR A 2 -20.24 -13.67 -8.72
C THR A 2 -19.62 -13.20 -7.40
N GLU A 3 -18.30 -13.15 -7.34
CA GLU A 3 -17.53 -12.68 -6.18
C GLU A 3 -16.85 -11.36 -6.49
N VAL A 4 -16.65 -10.52 -5.47
CA VAL A 4 -15.98 -9.22 -5.58
C VAL A 4 -15.17 -8.93 -4.31
N ASP A 5 -13.98 -8.36 -4.49
CA ASP A 5 -13.17 -7.82 -3.39
C ASP A 5 -13.61 -6.38 -3.05
N LEU A 6 -13.77 -6.10 -1.75
CA LEU A 6 -13.88 -4.76 -1.21
C LEU A 6 -12.59 -4.45 -0.45
N ASN A 7 -11.88 -3.40 -0.86
CA ASN A 7 -10.69 -2.94 -0.16
C ASN A 7 -10.86 -1.55 0.45
N SER A 8 -10.11 -1.27 1.50
CA SER A 8 -9.96 0.10 2.02
C SER A 8 -8.53 0.40 2.46
N ASP A 9 -8.18 1.68 2.41
CA ASP A 9 -6.92 2.21 2.91
C ASP A 9 -7.04 2.39 4.43
N VAL A 10 -6.06 1.89 5.18
CA VAL A 10 -6.03 1.84 6.66
C VAL A 10 -4.60 1.99 7.17
N GLY A 11 -4.43 2.10 8.49
CA GLY A 11 -3.11 2.28 9.10
C GLY A 11 -2.48 3.64 8.74
N GLU A 12 -3.32 4.63 8.43
CA GLU A 12 -2.86 5.96 8.02
C GLU A 12 -2.69 6.95 9.21
N SER A 13 -2.81 6.45 10.43
CA SER A 13 -2.44 7.20 11.64
C SER A 13 -0.91 7.42 11.69
N ILE A 14 -0.45 8.42 12.43
CA ILE A 14 0.99 8.65 12.63
C ILE A 14 1.26 9.25 14.01
N GLY A 15 2.14 8.61 14.78
CA GLY A 15 2.47 9.01 16.13
C GLY A 15 1.20 9.23 16.98
N PRO A 16 0.98 10.43 17.55
CA PRO A 16 -0.22 10.73 18.33
C PRO A 16 -1.46 11.07 17.47
N TRP A 17 -1.30 11.26 16.15
CA TRP A 17 -2.40 11.63 15.28
C TRP A 17 -3.16 10.39 14.79
N SER A 18 -4.42 10.30 15.19
CA SER A 18 -5.33 9.26 14.71
C SER A 18 -5.97 9.70 13.40
N MET A 19 -6.03 8.78 12.43
CA MET A 19 -6.71 8.96 11.16
C MET A 19 -7.62 7.76 10.89
N GLY A 20 -8.84 8.04 10.40
CA GLY A 20 -9.81 7.01 10.05
C GLY A 20 -10.49 6.33 11.25
N GLN A 21 -11.17 5.21 10.96
CA GLN A 21 -11.89 4.39 11.94
C GLN A 21 -11.62 2.90 11.68
N ASP A 22 -10.34 2.55 11.60
CA ASP A 22 -9.85 1.23 11.16
C ASP A 22 -10.57 0.07 11.88
N GLU A 23 -10.77 0.15 13.21
CA GLU A 23 -11.43 -0.92 13.99
C GLU A 23 -12.89 -1.15 13.59
N ALA A 24 -13.61 -0.10 13.18
CA ALA A 24 -15.00 -0.20 12.74
C ALA A 24 -15.10 -0.63 11.27
N LEU A 25 -14.11 -0.26 10.46
CA LEU A 25 -14.09 -0.45 9.01
C LEU A 25 -13.57 -1.82 8.58
N VAL A 26 -12.48 -2.30 9.20
CA VAL A 26 -11.82 -3.57 8.85
C VAL A 26 -12.79 -4.76 8.80
N PRO A 27 -13.77 -4.91 9.72
CA PRO A 27 -14.73 -6.01 9.66
C PRO A 27 -15.67 -6.00 8.43
N LEU A 28 -15.71 -4.91 7.66
CA LEU A 28 -16.66 -4.68 6.57
C LEU A 28 -16.05 -4.89 5.17
N VAL A 29 -14.76 -5.17 5.09
CA VAL A 29 -14.01 -5.29 3.83
C VAL A 29 -13.29 -6.64 3.75
N THR A 30 -12.82 -7.03 2.57
CA THR A 30 -12.11 -8.29 2.33
C THR A 30 -10.59 -8.11 2.27
N SER A 31 -10.16 -6.90 1.89
CA SER A 31 -8.75 -6.54 1.77
C SER A 31 -8.46 -5.18 2.41
N VAL A 32 -7.23 -4.98 2.85
CA VAL A 32 -6.75 -3.69 3.38
C VAL A 32 -5.47 -3.25 2.71
N ASN A 33 -5.34 -1.95 2.47
CA ASN A 33 -4.13 -1.31 1.96
C ASN A 33 -3.50 -0.54 3.13
N VAL A 34 -2.42 -1.06 3.69
CA VAL A 34 -1.78 -0.51 4.90
C VAL A 34 -0.69 0.48 4.51
N ALA A 35 -0.75 1.70 5.05
CA ALA A 35 0.28 2.71 4.83
C ALA A 35 1.65 2.27 5.34
N CYS A 36 2.71 2.71 4.66
CA CYS A 36 4.05 2.15 4.80
C CYS A 36 5.11 3.16 5.32
N GLY A 37 4.68 4.25 5.95
CA GLY A 37 5.55 5.20 6.66
C GLY A 37 6.01 6.43 5.85
N PHE A 38 5.68 6.52 4.56
CA PHE A 38 6.10 7.65 3.72
C PHE A 38 5.02 8.74 3.63
N HIS A 39 3.80 8.37 3.26
CA HIS A 39 2.68 9.31 3.21
C HIS A 39 1.89 9.35 4.53
N ALA A 40 1.87 8.22 5.23
CA ALA A 40 1.19 7.98 6.50
C ALA A 40 1.69 6.67 7.12
N GLY A 41 1.22 6.34 8.32
CA GLY A 41 1.67 5.17 9.06
C GLY A 41 3.01 5.41 9.76
N ASP A 42 3.28 4.57 10.75
CA ASP A 42 4.57 4.44 11.42
C ASP A 42 4.75 2.96 11.83
N PRO A 43 5.94 2.53 12.30
CA PRO A 43 6.18 1.13 12.64
C PRO A 43 5.16 0.52 13.60
N LEU A 44 4.69 1.29 14.59
CA LEU A 44 3.73 0.80 15.59
C LEU A 44 2.32 0.72 15.00
N VAL A 45 1.93 1.71 14.20
CA VAL A 45 0.66 1.70 13.47
C VAL A 45 0.62 0.51 12.50
N MET A 46 1.66 0.31 11.70
CA MET A 46 1.77 -0.82 10.76
C MET A 46 1.60 -2.16 11.49
N ALA A 47 2.33 -2.39 12.58
CA ALA A 47 2.23 -3.62 13.36
C ALA A 47 0.81 -3.86 13.90
N ARG A 48 0.17 -2.82 14.43
CA ARG A 48 -1.20 -2.90 14.97
C ARG A 48 -2.23 -3.15 13.87
N THR A 49 -2.12 -2.48 12.73
CA THR A 49 -3.05 -2.64 11.61
C THR A 49 -2.94 -4.02 10.99
N VAL A 50 -1.72 -4.57 10.85
CA VAL A 50 -1.51 -5.95 10.39
C VAL A 50 -2.18 -6.96 11.34
N GLU A 51 -1.99 -6.82 12.66
CA GLU A 51 -2.61 -7.71 13.63
C GLU A 51 -4.15 -7.58 13.62
N LEU A 52 -4.67 -6.36 13.48
CA LEU A 52 -6.10 -6.12 13.33
C LEU A 52 -6.66 -6.85 12.08
N ALA A 53 -6.04 -6.68 10.92
CA ALA A 53 -6.46 -7.33 9.69
C ALA A 53 -6.41 -8.86 9.80
N LYS A 54 -5.33 -9.39 10.40
CA LYS A 54 -5.17 -10.83 10.66
C LYS A 54 -6.27 -11.38 11.55
N ARG A 55 -6.64 -10.70 12.64
CA ARG A 55 -7.73 -11.14 13.53
C ARG A 55 -9.07 -11.29 12.82
N HIS A 56 -9.28 -10.53 11.75
CA HIS A 56 -10.48 -10.61 10.92
C HIS A 56 -10.31 -11.48 9.66
N GLY A 57 -9.12 -12.06 9.44
CA GLY A 57 -8.85 -12.93 8.28
C GLY A 57 -8.77 -12.20 6.95
N LEU A 58 -8.47 -10.90 6.94
CA LEU A 58 -8.39 -10.09 5.72
C LEU A 58 -7.07 -10.26 4.97
N ALA A 59 -7.10 -10.04 3.67
CA ALA A 59 -5.90 -9.91 2.85
C ALA A 59 -5.21 -8.56 3.11
N VAL A 60 -3.93 -8.61 3.50
CA VAL A 60 -3.11 -7.42 3.77
C VAL A 60 -2.31 -7.05 2.53
N GLY A 61 -2.36 -5.79 2.13
CA GLY A 61 -1.55 -5.24 1.05
C GLY A 61 -0.82 -3.98 1.44
N ALA A 62 0.28 -3.72 0.73
CA ALA A 62 1.07 -2.52 0.93
C ALA A 62 0.42 -1.34 0.21
N HIS A 63 0.39 -0.19 0.89
CA HIS A 63 -0.09 1.07 0.35
C HIS A 63 1.06 2.08 0.20
N PRO A 64 2.02 1.84 -0.73
CA PRO A 64 3.18 2.70 -0.87
C PRO A 64 2.80 4.06 -1.44
N GLY A 65 3.32 5.13 -0.84
CA GLY A 65 3.12 6.51 -1.27
C GLY A 65 4.44 7.23 -1.56
N TYR A 66 4.33 8.47 -2.04
CA TYR A 66 5.48 9.38 -2.09
C TYR A 66 5.98 9.69 -0.66
N PRO A 67 7.29 9.98 -0.49
CA PRO A 67 7.87 10.44 0.77
C PRO A 67 7.45 11.89 1.08
N ASP A 68 6.14 12.09 1.25
CA ASP A 68 5.52 13.38 1.47
C ASP A 68 4.49 13.29 2.58
N LEU A 69 4.98 13.22 3.82
CA LEU A 69 4.12 13.08 4.99
C LEU A 69 3.20 14.30 5.19
N LEU A 70 3.72 15.51 5.01
CA LEU A 70 2.92 16.74 5.18
C LEU A 70 1.82 16.90 4.14
N GLY A 71 2.07 16.46 2.91
CA GLY A 71 1.05 16.41 1.86
C GLY A 71 0.25 15.12 1.85
N PHE A 72 0.47 14.23 2.81
CA PHE A 72 -0.16 12.91 2.90
C PHE A 72 -0.02 12.10 1.61
N GLY A 73 1.10 12.24 0.88
CA GLY A 73 1.32 11.59 -0.42
C GLY A 73 0.31 11.98 -1.51
N ARG A 74 -0.44 13.07 -1.32
CA ARG A 74 -1.46 13.57 -2.28
C ARG A 74 -0.90 14.62 -3.24
N ARG A 75 0.37 15.02 -3.08
CA ARG A 75 1.07 15.89 -4.02
C ARG A 75 1.98 15.06 -4.90
N ASP A 76 2.02 15.44 -6.16
CA ASP A 76 2.91 14.78 -7.10
C ASP A 76 4.36 15.19 -6.85
N LEU A 77 5.27 14.22 -6.87
CA LEU A 77 6.69 14.41 -6.66
C LEU A 77 7.43 13.87 -7.88
N ALA A 78 8.25 14.70 -8.52
CA ALA A 78 9.17 14.22 -9.54
C ALA A 78 10.28 13.42 -8.85
N MET A 79 10.37 12.13 -9.15
CA MET A 79 11.41 11.21 -8.69
C MET A 79 12.06 10.54 -9.90
N ALA A 80 13.35 10.26 -9.81
CA ALA A 80 13.99 9.40 -10.79
C ALA A 80 13.40 7.98 -10.72
N ALA A 81 13.48 7.25 -11.83
CA ALA A 81 12.85 5.93 -11.95
C ALA A 81 13.43 4.91 -10.96
N ASP A 82 14.74 4.97 -10.70
CA ASP A 82 15.45 4.13 -9.74
C ASP A 82 15.13 4.52 -8.28
N GLU A 83 15.03 5.81 -7.98
CA GLU A 83 14.58 6.31 -6.68
C GLU A 83 13.15 5.83 -6.36
N LEU A 84 12.24 5.93 -7.33
CA LEU A 84 10.86 5.49 -7.16
C LEU A 84 10.77 3.97 -6.96
N GLU A 85 11.49 3.19 -7.76
CA GLU A 85 11.54 1.73 -7.63
C GLU A 85 12.05 1.31 -6.24
N ALA A 86 13.14 1.92 -5.78
CA ALA A 86 13.70 1.66 -4.46
C ALA A 86 12.75 2.09 -3.33
N ALA A 87 12.07 3.24 -3.46
CA ALA A 87 11.11 3.74 -2.48
C ALA A 87 9.89 2.81 -2.34
N VAL A 88 9.38 2.28 -3.45
CA VAL A 88 8.27 1.31 -3.43
C VAL A 88 8.73 0.00 -2.82
N LEU A 89 9.90 -0.52 -3.24
CA LEU A 89 10.45 -1.77 -2.70
C LEU A 89 10.67 -1.69 -1.18
N TYR A 90 11.22 -0.57 -0.69
CA TYR A 90 11.42 -0.32 0.73
C TYR A 90 10.10 -0.43 1.51
N GLN A 91 9.05 0.26 1.05
CA GLN A 91 7.75 0.28 1.70
C GLN A 91 7.09 -1.10 1.70
N VAL A 92 7.14 -1.82 0.57
CA VAL A 92 6.63 -3.19 0.45
C VAL A 92 7.36 -4.13 1.41
N ALA A 93 8.70 -4.06 1.44
CA ALA A 93 9.52 -4.91 2.31
C ALA A 93 9.27 -4.61 3.81
N ALA A 94 9.10 -3.33 4.17
CA ALA A 94 8.80 -2.92 5.54
C ALA A 94 7.49 -3.56 6.03
N LEU A 95 6.39 -3.42 5.26
CA LEU A 95 5.11 -4.00 5.66
C LEU A 95 5.13 -5.53 5.62
N ALA A 96 5.78 -6.14 4.63
CA ALA A 96 5.93 -7.59 4.56
C ALA A 96 6.68 -8.15 5.78
N GLY A 97 7.65 -7.40 6.33
CA GLY A 97 8.33 -7.73 7.58
C GLY A 97 7.35 -7.86 8.76
N PHE A 98 6.43 -6.90 8.90
CA PHE A 98 5.38 -6.95 9.93
C PHE A 98 4.38 -8.07 9.70
N CYS A 99 3.97 -8.31 8.44
CA CYS A 99 3.10 -9.44 8.09
C CYS A 99 3.74 -10.76 8.54
N ARG A 100 5.00 -11.00 8.17
CA ARG A 100 5.74 -12.21 8.54
C ARG A 100 5.88 -12.35 10.05
N ALA A 101 6.22 -11.26 10.76
CA ALA A 101 6.35 -11.27 12.21
C ALA A 101 5.01 -11.59 12.91
N ALA A 102 3.88 -11.17 12.34
CA ALA A 102 2.55 -11.50 12.81
C ALA A 102 2.07 -12.89 12.35
N GLY A 103 2.84 -13.63 11.55
CA GLY A 103 2.43 -14.94 11.02
C GLY A 103 1.34 -14.85 9.94
N THR A 104 1.33 -13.77 9.15
CA THR A 104 0.50 -13.60 7.95
C THR A 104 1.38 -13.25 6.74
N GLU A 105 0.77 -13.11 5.58
CA GLU A 105 1.44 -12.85 4.30
C GLU A 105 0.91 -11.58 3.66
N LEU A 106 1.81 -10.85 2.99
CA LEU A 106 1.42 -9.74 2.12
C LEU A 106 0.81 -10.31 0.83
N ARG A 107 -0.33 -9.79 0.39
CA ARG A 107 -1.12 -10.31 -0.75
C ARG A 107 -1.08 -9.40 -1.97
N HIS A 108 -1.07 -8.09 -1.75
CA HIS A 108 -1.15 -7.12 -2.84
C HIS A 108 -0.39 -5.84 -2.56
N VAL A 109 -0.26 -5.02 -3.59
CA VAL A 109 0.29 -3.66 -3.53
C VAL A 109 -0.65 -2.73 -4.29
N LYS A 110 -1.04 -1.63 -3.65
CA LYS A 110 -1.86 -0.57 -4.26
C LYS A 110 -1.17 0.77 -4.00
N PRO A 111 -0.63 1.48 -5.00
CA PRO A 111 -0.04 2.78 -4.76
C PRO A 111 -1.02 3.77 -4.11
N HIS A 112 -0.50 4.71 -3.32
CA HIS A 112 -1.30 5.73 -2.64
C HIS A 112 -1.41 7.03 -3.46
N GLY A 113 -2.54 7.72 -3.32
CA GLY A 113 -2.69 9.14 -3.61
C GLY A 113 -2.15 9.58 -4.98
N ALA A 114 -1.25 10.57 -4.97
CA ALA A 114 -0.70 11.13 -6.20
C ALA A 114 0.14 10.12 -6.99
N LEU A 115 0.82 9.18 -6.31
CA LEU A 115 1.59 8.14 -6.97
C LEU A 115 0.68 7.22 -7.81
N TYR A 116 -0.46 6.80 -7.24
CA TYR A 116 -1.48 6.03 -7.96
C TYR A 116 -2.01 6.77 -9.19
N ASN A 117 -2.41 8.02 -9.00
CA ASN A 117 -2.99 8.84 -10.06
C ASN A 117 -2.00 9.09 -11.20
N ARG A 118 -0.71 9.23 -10.88
CA ARG A 118 0.33 9.40 -11.90
C ARG A 118 0.62 8.09 -12.62
N ALA A 119 0.78 7.00 -11.88
CA ALA A 119 1.01 5.67 -12.45
C ALA A 119 -0.13 5.22 -13.38
N ALA A 120 -1.37 5.66 -13.13
CA ALA A 120 -2.49 5.35 -14.01
C ALA A 120 -2.34 5.90 -15.45
N ARG A 121 -1.53 6.93 -15.65
CA ARG A 121 -1.43 7.66 -16.95
C ARG A 121 -0.01 7.91 -17.43
N ASP A 122 1.00 7.45 -16.70
CA ASP A 122 2.41 7.67 -17.02
C ASP A 122 3.22 6.39 -16.84
N MET A 123 3.60 5.80 -17.96
CA MET A 123 4.37 4.56 -18.01
C MET A 123 5.78 4.71 -17.39
N SER A 124 6.32 5.93 -17.35
CA SER A 124 7.60 6.20 -16.68
C SER A 124 7.52 6.05 -15.16
N VAL A 125 6.32 6.16 -14.60
CA VAL A 125 6.02 5.97 -13.17
C VAL A 125 5.47 4.56 -12.91
N ALA A 126 4.61 4.05 -13.78
CA ALA A 126 4.05 2.69 -13.65
C ALA A 126 5.12 1.60 -13.67
N ARG A 127 6.09 1.68 -14.58
CA ARG A 127 7.13 0.64 -14.74
C ARG A 127 7.99 0.47 -13.48
N PRO A 128 8.57 1.52 -12.87
CA PRO A 128 9.27 1.40 -11.59
C PRO A 128 8.46 0.70 -10.50
N ILE A 129 7.17 1.02 -10.36
CA ILE A 129 6.28 0.40 -9.37
C ILE A 129 6.17 -1.11 -9.67
N ALA A 130 5.82 -1.48 -10.90
CA ALA A 130 5.67 -2.87 -11.29
C ALA A 130 6.98 -3.67 -11.15
N ARG A 131 8.13 -3.06 -11.46
CA ARG A 131 9.45 -3.68 -11.26
C ARG A 131 9.76 -3.89 -9.77
N ALA A 132 9.49 -2.90 -8.91
CA ALA A 132 9.67 -3.03 -7.47
C ALA A 132 8.83 -4.18 -6.89
N VAL A 133 7.54 -4.24 -7.25
CA VAL A 133 6.63 -5.31 -6.81
C VAL A 133 7.13 -6.68 -7.29
N ARG A 134 7.47 -6.78 -8.59
CA ARG A 134 7.99 -8.02 -9.18
C ARG A 134 9.33 -8.46 -8.58
N ALA A 135 10.20 -7.52 -8.23
CA ALA A 135 11.49 -7.79 -7.60
C ALA A 135 11.31 -8.33 -6.18
N PHE A 136 10.30 -7.87 -5.46
CA PHE A 136 9.95 -8.40 -4.14
C PHE A 136 9.30 -9.79 -4.23
N SER A 137 8.24 -9.95 -5.02
CA SER A 137 7.58 -11.23 -5.26
C SER A 137 6.69 -11.19 -6.51
N ARG A 138 6.71 -12.27 -7.30
CA ARG A 138 5.83 -12.46 -8.47
C ARG A 138 4.41 -12.88 -8.10
N GLU A 139 4.17 -13.22 -6.84
CA GLU A 139 2.87 -13.70 -6.35
C GLU A 139 1.98 -12.54 -5.85
N LEU A 140 2.54 -11.35 -5.67
CA LEU A 140 1.77 -10.18 -5.25
C LEU A 140 0.88 -9.67 -6.39
N VAL A 141 -0.36 -9.36 -6.04
CA VAL A 141 -1.28 -8.64 -6.94
C VAL A 141 -0.93 -7.15 -6.95
N LEU A 142 -0.74 -6.57 -8.12
CA LEU A 142 -0.63 -5.11 -8.28
C LEU A 142 -2.01 -4.53 -8.61
N VAL A 143 -2.53 -3.72 -7.70
CA VAL A 143 -3.85 -3.09 -7.82
C VAL A 143 -3.70 -1.71 -8.46
N GLY A 144 -4.40 -1.52 -9.57
CA GLY A 144 -4.39 -0.28 -10.36
C GLY A 144 -5.78 0.06 -10.89
N LEU A 145 -5.89 1.25 -11.48
CA LEU A 145 -7.14 1.69 -12.08
C LEU A 145 -7.42 0.82 -13.32
N SER A 146 -8.66 0.39 -13.49
CA SER A 146 -9.08 -0.38 -14.67
C SER A 146 -8.77 0.39 -15.96
N GLY A 147 -8.11 -0.28 -16.92
CA GLY A 147 -7.72 0.31 -18.20
C GLY A 147 -6.60 1.36 -18.11
N SER A 148 -5.81 1.35 -17.03
CA SER A 148 -4.73 2.31 -16.81
C SER A 148 -3.35 1.74 -17.15
N MET A 149 -2.37 2.62 -17.36
CA MET A 149 -0.98 2.25 -17.66
C MET A 149 -0.31 1.40 -16.56
N LEU A 150 -0.83 1.39 -15.33
CA LEU A 150 -0.29 0.56 -14.25
C LEU A 150 -0.54 -0.94 -14.48
N LEU A 151 -1.52 -1.28 -15.32
CA LEU A 151 -1.95 -2.65 -15.59
C LEU A 151 -1.57 -3.13 -17.01
N GLU A 152 -0.76 -2.37 -17.75
CA GLU A 152 -0.21 -2.71 -19.07
C GLU A 152 1.22 -3.27 -18.96
#